data_AF-A0A7L4NYE2-F1
#
_entry.id   AF-A0A7L4NYE2-F1
#
_cell.length_a   1.000
_cell.length_b   1.000
_cell.length_c   1.000
_cell.angle_alpha   90.00
_cell.angle_beta   90.00
_cell.angle_gamma   90.00
#
_symmetry.space_group_name_H-M   'P 1'
#
loop_
_entity.id
_entity.type
_entity.pdbx_description
1 polymer ?
#
loop_
_entity_poly.entity_id
_entity_poly.type
_entity_poly.pdbx_seq_one_letter_code
_entity_poly.pdbx_strand_id
1 'polypeptide(L)' 'MSLDSSNFLRKIEEMQRELEYMKRDLMHLEEKITRKPSLFGSVSGEDITDEMIEKAQRELFREAEDV' A
#
# COMPACT_ATOMS: atom_id res chain seq x y z
N MET A 1 -2.08 19.62 -39.24
CA MET A 1 -2.79 20.03 -38.01
C MET A 1 -2.94 18.92 -36.96
N SER A 2 -2.32 17.73 -37.07
CA SER A 2 -2.53 16.64 -36.09
C SER A 2 -1.34 16.30 -35.17
N LEU A 3 -0.10 16.70 -35.51
CA LEU A 3 1.08 16.42 -34.68
C LEU A 3 1.04 17.19 -33.35
N ASP A 4 0.60 18.45 -33.41
CA ASP A 4 0.56 19.34 -32.25
C ASP A 4 -0.44 18.83 -31.20
N SER A 5 -1.63 18.41 -31.63
CA SER A 5 -2.65 17.84 -30.74
C SER A 5 -2.15 16.59 -30.02
N SER A 6 -1.41 15.71 -30.69
CA SER A 6 -0.81 14.53 -30.05
C SER A 6 0.26 14.91 -29.03
N ASN A 7 1.10 15.90 -29.33
CA ASN A 7 2.09 16.42 -28.39
C ASN A 7 1.44 17.07 -27.16
N PHE A 8 0.35 17.82 -27.36
CA PHE A 8 -0.40 18.43 -26.25
C PHE A 8 -1.08 17.36 -25.38
N LEU A 9 -1.65 16.32 -25.97
CA LEU A 9 -2.24 15.20 -25.22
C LEU A 9 -1.20 14.48 -24.37
N ARG A 10 -0.02 14.19 -24.93
CA ARG A 10 1.09 13.60 -24.15
C ARG A 10 1.51 14.50 -22.99
N LYS A 11 1.61 15.81 -23.22
CA LYS A 11 1.94 16.78 -22.17
C LYS A 11 0.86 16.84 -21.09
N ILE A 12 -0.41 16.72 -21.46
CA ILE A 12 -1.53 16.63 -20.50
C ILE A 12 -1.38 15.37 -19.63
N GLU A 13 -1.09 14.22 -20.23
CA GLU A 13 -0.88 12.96 -19.49
C GLU A 13 0.31 13.05 -18.53
N GLU A 14 1.41 13.68 -18.95
CA GLU A 14 2.57 13.93 -18.10
C GLU A 14 2.20 14.78 -16.88
N MET A 15 1.49 15.90 -17.10
CA MET A 15 1.02 16.76 -16.01
C MET A 15 0.04 16.04 -15.07
N GLN A 16 -0.83 15.17 -15.60
CA GLN A 16 -1.74 14.36 -14.78
C GLN A 16 -0.98 13.40 -13.86
N ARG A 17 0.09 12.76 -14.36
CA ARG A 17 0.95 11.89 -13.53
C ARG A 17 1.65 12.69 -12.43
N GLU A 18 2.18 13.86 -12.75
CA GLU A 18 2.82 14.74 -11.76
C GLU A 18 1.83 15.18 -10.66
N LEU A 19 0.59 15.52 -11.02
CA LEU A 19 -0.46 15.84 -10.04
C LEU A 19 -0.76 14.66 -9.10
N GLU A 20 -0.82 13.43 -9.61
CA GLU A 20 -1.03 12.25 -8.77
C GLU A 20 0.16 11.96 -7.86
N TYR A 21 1.40 12.19 -8.31
CA TYR A 21 2.57 12.08 -7.44
C TYR A 21 2.52 13.11 -6.31
N MET A 22 2.24 14.38 -6.62
CA MET A 22 2.12 15.43 -5.60
C MET A 22 0.99 15.15 -4.60
N LYS A 23 -0.16 14.65 -5.07
CA LYS A 23 -1.26 14.25 -4.19
C LYS A 23 -0.85 13.11 -3.25
N ARG A 24 -0.14 12.10 -3.75
CA ARG A 24 0.39 11.01 -2.91
C ARG A 24 1.36 11.58 -1.88
N ASP A 25 2.29 12.43 -2.27
CA ASP A 25 3.26 13.01 -1.34
C ASP A 25 2.57 13.82 -0.23
N LEU A 26 1.53 14.59 -0.56
CA LEU A 26 0.69 15.29 0.43
C LEU A 26 -0.01 14.33 1.39
N MET A 27 -0.58 13.23 0.90
CA MET A 27 -1.20 12.22 1.76
C MET A 27 -0.18 11.57 2.71
N HIS A 28 1.04 11.29 2.26
CA HIS A 28 2.10 10.73 3.10
C HIS A 28 2.71 11.75 4.07
N LEU A 29 2.63 13.05 3.76
CA LEU A 29 2.98 14.13 4.68
C LEU A 29 1.98 14.19 5.86
N GLU A 30 0.68 14.00 5.60
CA GLU A 30 -0.35 13.93 6.64
C GLU A 30 -0.28 12.65 7.48
N GLU A 31 0.14 11.52 6.89
CA GLU A 31 0.26 10.24 7.60
C GLU A 31 1.40 10.20 8.64
N LYS A 32 2.35 11.16 8.61
CA LYS A 32 3.42 11.24 9.61
C LYS A 32 2.95 11.55 11.04
N ILE A 33 1.68 11.91 11.26
CA ILE A 33 1.20 12.36 12.58
C ILE A 33 0.36 11.30 13.33
N THR A 34 0.00 10.19 12.70
CA THR A 34 -0.67 9.11 13.45
C THR A 34 -0.03 7.78 13.09
N ARG A 35 0.63 7.16 14.07
CA ARG A 35 0.86 5.72 14.06
C ARG A 35 -0.52 5.08 13.97
N LYS A 36 -1.02 4.87 12.77
CA LYS A 36 -2.26 4.13 12.55
C LYS A 36 -1.97 2.73 13.10
N PRO A 37 -2.78 2.22 14.04
CA PRO A 37 -2.73 0.82 14.37
C PRO A 37 -2.86 0.06 13.04
N SER A 38 -2.07 -0.99 12.86
CA SER A 38 -2.21 -1.94 11.76
C SER A 38 -3.70 -2.26 11.50
N LEU A 39 -4.06 -2.75 10.31
CA LEU A 39 -5.41 -3.31 10.10
C LEU A 39 -5.72 -4.46 11.09
N PHE A 40 -4.70 -5.00 11.75
CA PHE A 40 -4.78 -5.77 13.00
C PHE A 40 -4.55 -4.86 14.22
N GLY A 41 -5.39 -3.84 14.38
CA GLY A 41 -5.14 -2.61 15.15
C GLY A 41 -4.98 -2.72 16.67
N SER A 42 -4.49 -3.85 17.15
CA SER A 42 -4.29 -4.18 18.55
C SER A 42 -2.85 -4.62 18.86
N VAL A 43 -1.98 -4.80 17.86
CA VAL A 43 -0.61 -5.30 18.08
C VAL A 43 0.41 -4.26 17.65
N SER A 44 1.16 -3.71 18.62
CA SER A 44 2.39 -2.98 18.35
C SER A 44 3.31 -3.91 17.57
N GLY A 45 3.77 -3.51 16.38
CA GLY A 45 4.64 -4.30 15.51
C GLY A 45 6.03 -4.62 16.09
N GLU A 46 6.20 -4.51 17.40
CA GLU A 46 7.44 -4.79 18.13
C GLU A 46 7.43 -6.19 18.79
N ASP A 47 6.31 -6.94 18.81
CA ASP A 47 6.26 -8.29 19.42
C ASP A 47 5.50 -9.32 18.54
N ILE A 48 5.94 -9.54 17.29
CA ILE A 48 5.52 -10.72 16.54
C ILE A 48 6.69 -11.71 16.58
N THR A 49 6.55 -12.78 17.35
CA THR A 49 7.52 -13.88 17.38
C THR A 49 7.21 -14.89 16.27
N ASP A 50 8.23 -15.63 15.84
CA ASP A 50 8.06 -16.70 14.85
C ASP A 50 7.02 -17.74 15.29
N GLU A 51 6.95 -18.01 16.61
CA GLU A 51 5.96 -18.90 17.21
C GLU A 51 4.52 -18.42 17.01
N MET A 52 4.28 -17.10 17.06
CA MET A 52 2.96 -16.53 16.82
C MET A 52 2.54 -16.67 15.36
N ILE A 53 3.51 -16.55 14.44
CA ILE A 53 3.28 -16.74 12.99
C ILE A 53 2.96 -18.21 12.71
N GLU A 54 3.76 -19.14 13.22
CA GLU A 54 3.55 -20.58 13.02
C GLU A 54 2.20 -21.04 13.56
N LYS A 55 1.82 -20.57 14.75
CA LYS A 55 0.52 -20.90 15.35
C LYS A 55 -0.63 -20.40 14.48
N ALA A 56 -0.56 -19.15 14.01
CA ALA A 56 -1.60 -18.59 13.15
C ALA A 56 -1.70 -19.36 11.81
N GLN A 57 -0.56 -19.78 11.24
CA GLN A 57 -0.55 -20.58 10.01
C GLN A 57 -1.22 -21.94 10.20
N ARG A 58 -0.96 -22.65 11.31
CA ARG A 58 -1.62 -23.93 11.62
C ARG A 58 -3.12 -23.78 11.89
N GLU A 59 -3.55 -22.66 12.47
CA GLU A 59 -4.98 -22.39 12.68
C GLU A 59 -5.70 -22.03 11.38
N LEU A 60 -5.03 -21.32 10.46
CA LEU A 60 -5.60 -20.86 9.18
C LEU A 60 -5.68 -21.96 8.13
N PHE A 61 -4.70 -22.87 8.10
CA PHE A 61 -4.60 -23.93 7.11
C PHE A 61 -4.63 -25.28 7.83
N ARG A 62 -5.57 -26.16 7.44
CA ARG A 62 -5.51 -27.56 7.86
C ARG A 62 -4.23 -28.18 7.31
N GLU A 63 -3.57 -29.01 8.11
CA GLU A 63 -2.36 -29.70 7.68
C GLU A 63 -2.69 -30.57 6.47
N ALA A 64 -1.76 -30.67 5.52
CA ALA A 64 -1.98 -31.39 4.26
C ALA A 64 -2.25 -32.90 4.47
N GLU A 65 -2.01 -33.42 5.67
CA GLU A 65 -2.33 -34.79 6.09
C GLU A 65 -3.82 -35.00 6.40
N ASP A 66 -4.61 -33.92 6.55
CA ASP A 66 -6.06 -33.96 6.79
C ASP A 66 -6.90 -33.98 5.49
N VAL A 67 -6.27 -34.13 4.31
CA VAL A 67 -6.94 -34.19 2.98
C VAL A 67 -6.61 -35.48 2.23
#